data_AF-A7SGT4-F1
#
_entry.id   AF-A7SGT4-F1
#
_cell.length_a   1.000
_cell.length_b   1.000
_cell.length_c   1.000
_cell.angle_alpha   90.00
_cell.angle_beta   90.00
_cell.angle_gamma   90.00
#
_symmetry.space_group_name_H-M   'P 1'
#
loop_
_entity.id
_entity.type
_entity.pdbx_description
1 polymer ?
#
loop_
_entity_poly.entity_id
_entity_poly.type
_entity_poly.pdbx_seq_one_letter_code
_entity_poly.pdbx_strand_id
1 'polypeptide(L)'
;MCVARGHMCVARGHMCVARGHMCVARGHMCEARGRMCVARGHMCVARGHMCVARGHMCEARGHMCEARGRMCEARGHMCVARGRMCVASGHMCVARGHMCVARGHMCVARGHMCVARGHMCVARGHMCVASGHMCVARGHMCVARGHMC
;
A
#
# COMPACT_ATOMS: atom_id res chain seq x y z
N MET A 1 -14.91 19.80 -11.22
CA MET A 1 -13.82 19.61 -10.23
C MET A 1 -14.40 19.98 -8.87
N CYS A 2 -14.43 19.06 -7.91
CA CYS A 2 -15.08 19.30 -6.60
C CYS A 2 -14.02 19.41 -5.50
N VAL A 3 -13.94 20.52 -4.78
CA VAL A 3 -12.99 20.69 -3.66
C VAL A 3 -13.74 20.90 -2.36
N ALA A 4 -13.52 20.05 -1.37
CA ALA A 4 -14.06 20.21 -0.02
C ALA A 4 -12.92 20.53 0.95
N ARG A 5 -13.11 21.55 1.79
CA ARG A 5 -12.18 21.94 2.86
C ARG A 5 -12.91 22.02 4.20
N GLY A 6 -12.25 21.65 5.28
CA GLY A 6 -12.80 21.76 6.64
C GLY A 6 -12.24 20.71 7.58
N HIS A 7 -12.51 20.82 8.88
CA HIS A 7 -12.04 19.84 9.87
C HIS A 7 -12.55 18.42 9.56
N MET A 8 -13.85 18.31 9.24
CA MET A 8 -14.50 17.12 8.70
C MET A 8 -15.10 17.45 7.33
N CYS A 9 -14.60 16.83 6.26
CA CYS A 9 -15.12 17.12 4.92
C CYS A 9 -15.23 15.89 4.02
N VAL A 10 -16.23 15.91 3.13
CA VAL A 10 -16.46 14.86 2.14
C VAL A 10 -16.55 15.50 0.77
N ALA A 11 -15.73 15.04 -0.17
CA ALA A 11 -15.80 15.44 -1.58
C ALA A 11 -16.28 14.24 -2.42
N ARG A 12 -17.33 14.44 -3.23
CA ARG A 12 -17.83 13.42 -4.17
C ARG A 12 -17.83 13.99 -5.59
N GLY A 13 -17.43 13.19 -6.57
CA GLY A 13 -17.54 13.56 -7.99
C GLY A 13 -16.34 13.14 -8.83
N HIS A 14 -16.35 13.55 -10.10
CA HIS A 14 -15.21 13.37 -10.99
C HIS A 14 -14.16 14.46 -10.71
N MET A 15 -12.88 14.07 -10.55
CA MET A 15 -11.80 14.98 -10.16
C MET A 15 -12.12 15.75 -8.86
N CYS A 16 -12.20 15.04 -7.74
CA CYS A 16 -12.53 15.63 -6.44
C CYS A 16 -11.36 15.60 -5.45
N VAL A 17 -11.25 16.64 -4.63
CA VAL A 17 -10.20 16.77 -3.61
C VAL A 17 -10.85 17.11 -2.26
N ALA A 18 -10.60 16.30 -1.25
CA ALA A 18 -10.98 16.60 0.14
C ALA A 18 -9.74 16.96 0.95
N ARG A 19 -9.73 18.13 1.61
CA ARG A 19 -8.63 18.57 2.48
C ARG A 19 -9.15 18.90 3.87
N GLY A 20 -8.72 18.16 4.88
CA GLY A 20 -9.21 18.33 6.25
C GLY A 20 -8.45 17.52 7.27
N HIS A 21 -8.77 17.65 8.56
CA HIS A 21 -8.17 16.78 9.58
C HIS A 21 -8.69 15.34 9.42
N MET A 22 -10.01 15.21 9.27
CA MET A 22 -10.73 13.99 8.89
C MET A 22 -11.43 14.21 7.54
N CYS A 23 -11.02 13.51 6.49
CA CYS A 23 -11.62 13.74 5.17
C CYS A 23 -11.83 12.50 4.31
N VAL A 24 -12.85 12.54 3.47
CA VAL A 24 -13.18 11.45 2.53
C VAL A 24 -13.35 12.00 1.13
N ALA A 25 -12.62 11.46 0.16
CA ALA A 25 -12.78 11.78 -1.26
C ALA A 25 -13.28 10.56 -2.03
N ARG A 26 -14.42 10.66 -2.73
CA ARG A 26 -15.00 9.56 -3.52
C ARG A 26 -15.23 9.98 -4.98
N GLY A 27 -14.58 9.33 -5.93
CA GLY A 27 -14.61 9.76 -7.33
C GLY A 27 -13.78 8.94 -8.31
N HIS A 28 -13.95 9.13 -9.63
CA HIS A 28 -13.15 8.43 -10.64
C HIS A 28 -11.66 8.85 -10.61
N MET A 29 -11.39 10.10 -10.23
CA MET A 29 -10.07 10.66 -9.94
C MET A 29 -10.21 11.46 -8.65
N CYS A 30 -9.75 10.93 -7.51
CA CYS A 30 -9.95 11.62 -6.24
C CYS A 30 -8.70 11.66 -5.35
N GLU A 31 -8.57 12.73 -4.59
CA GLU A 31 -7.49 12.89 -3.63
C GLU A 31 -8.03 13.29 -2.25
N ALA A 32 -7.64 12.55 -1.21
CA ALA A 32 -7.92 12.92 0.17
C ALA A 32 -6.61 13.30 0.86
N ARG A 33 -6.53 14.51 1.43
CA ARG A 33 -5.37 14.99 2.19
C ARG A 33 -5.79 15.37 3.61
N GLY A 34 -5.29 14.65 4.60
CA GLY A 34 -5.64 14.92 5.99
C GLY A 34 -4.93 14.06 7.00
N ARG A 35 -5.04 14.36 8.30
CA ARG A 35 -4.42 13.54 9.35
C ARG A 35 -5.01 12.12 9.35
N MET A 36 -6.33 12.02 9.21
CA MET A 36 -7.10 10.81 8.98
C MET A 36 -7.89 10.94 7.67
N CYS A 37 -7.55 10.18 6.63
CA CYS A 37 -8.21 10.35 5.34
C CYS A 37 -8.48 9.07 4.57
N VAL A 38 -9.55 9.09 3.77
CA VAL A 38 -9.95 7.97 2.92
C VAL A 38 -10.21 8.46 1.50
N ALA A 39 -9.53 7.85 0.52
CA ALA A 39 -9.79 8.10 -0.90
C ALA A 39 -10.35 6.83 -1.54
N ARG A 40 -11.56 6.90 -2.12
CA ARG A 40 -12.22 5.77 -2.78
C ARG A 40 -12.57 6.09 -4.23
N GLY A 41 -11.96 5.40 -5.19
CA GLY A 41 -12.10 5.80 -6.58
C GLY A 41 -11.54 4.83 -7.61
N HIS A 42 -11.65 5.14 -8.90
CA HIS A 42 -10.95 4.35 -9.92
C HIS A 42 -9.45 4.65 -9.87
N MET A 43 -9.09 5.94 -9.90
CA MET A 43 -7.76 6.48 -9.64
C MET A 43 -7.83 7.33 -8.36
N CYS A 44 -7.26 6.85 -7.25
CA CYS A 44 -7.36 7.60 -6.00
C CYS A 44 -6.06 7.67 -5.20
N VAL A 45 -5.87 8.80 -4.52
CA VAL A 45 -4.69 9.05 -3.68
C VAL A 45 -5.13 9.49 -2.29
N ALA A 46 -4.66 8.81 -1.25
CA ALA A 46 -4.86 9.23 0.14
C ALA A 46 -3.50 9.64 0.73
N ARG A 47 -3.40 10.85 1.29
CA ARG A 47 -2.18 11.38 1.91
C ARG A 47 -2.47 11.84 3.33
N GLY A 48 -1.89 11.18 4.31
CA GLY A 48 -2.20 11.47 5.71
C GLY A 48 -1.45 10.65 6.72
N HIS A 49 -1.47 11.05 8.00
CA HIS A 49 -0.83 10.28 9.06
C HIS A 49 -1.43 8.87 9.16
N MET A 50 -2.76 8.77 9.14
CA MET A 50 -3.54 7.54 9.00
C MET A 50 -4.38 7.64 7.73
N CYS A 51 -4.09 6.85 6.71
CA CYS A 51 -4.81 6.99 5.43
C CYS A 51 -5.12 5.67 4.72
N VAL A 52 -6.24 5.67 3.99
CA VAL A 52 -6.70 4.49 3.25
C VAL A 52 -7.07 4.88 1.82
N ALA A 53 -6.47 4.23 0.84
CA ALA A 53 -6.81 4.38 -0.57
C ALA A 53 -7.45 3.08 -1.11
N ARG A 54 -8.69 3.15 -1.60
CA ARG A 54 -9.40 2.00 -2.18
C ARG A 54 -9.81 2.28 -3.62
N GLY A 55 -9.26 1.54 -4.57
CA GLY A 55 -9.54 1.80 -5.98
C GLY A 55 -9.03 0.80 -6.98
N HIS A 56 -9.17 1.06 -8.28
CA HIS A 56 -8.55 0.21 -9.29
C HIS A 56 -7.05 0.48 -9.36
N MET A 57 -6.69 1.75 -9.48
CA MET A 57 -5.35 2.32 -9.34
C MET A 57 -5.33 3.23 -8.11
N CYS A 58 -4.67 2.83 -7.03
CA CYS A 58 -4.69 3.63 -5.81
C CYS A 58 -3.35 3.74 -5.10
N GLU A 59 -3.14 4.88 -4.45
CA GLU A 59 -1.94 5.16 -3.69
C GLU A 59 -2.28 5.70 -2.30
N ALA A 60 -1.69 5.10 -1.26
CA ALA A 60 -1.77 5.58 0.11
C ALA A 60 -0.37 6.00 0.61
N ARG A 61 -0.22 7.25 1.05
CA ARG A 61 1.03 7.78 1.60
C ARG A 61 0.81 8.31 3.02
N GLY A 62 1.47 7.71 4.01
CA GLY A 62 1.23 8.07 5.39
C GLY A 62 2.09 7.37 6.42
N HIS A 63 2.04 7.77 7.70
CA HIS A 63 2.74 7.03 8.75
C HIS A 63 2.15 5.62 8.92
N MET A 64 0.82 5.53 8.96
CA MET A 64 0.03 4.30 8.95
C MET A 64 -0.90 4.33 7.73
N CYS A 65 -0.68 3.47 6.74
CA CYS A 65 -1.48 3.54 5.51
C CYS A 65 -1.86 2.19 4.91
N GLU A 66 -3.02 2.14 4.25
CA GLU A 66 -3.50 0.97 3.52
C GLU A 66 -3.91 1.35 2.09
N ALA A 67 -3.37 0.65 1.10
CA ALA A 67 -3.80 0.75 -0.29
C ALA A 67 -4.41 -0.57 -0.76
N ARG A 68 -5.67 -0.56 -1.19
CA ARG A 68 -6.39 -1.74 -1.68
C ARG A 68 -6.92 -1.52 -3.09
N GLY A 69 -6.43 -2.29 -4.06
CA GLY A 69 -6.84 -2.12 -5.44
C GLY A 69 -6.35 -3.16 -6.43
N ARG A 70 -6.58 -2.97 -7.73
CA ARG A 70 -6.00 -3.87 -8.75
C ARG A 70 -4.51 -3.59 -8.93
N MET A 71 -4.16 -2.32 -9.03
CA MET A 71 -2.82 -1.76 -9.02
C MET A 71 -2.73 -0.80 -7.84
N CYS A 72 -2.00 -1.13 -6.79
CA CYS A 72 -1.95 -0.28 -5.61
C CYS A 72 -0.56 -0.13 -4.98
N GLU A 73 -0.33 1.03 -4.39
CA GLU A 73 0.91 1.35 -3.72
C GLU A 73 0.65 1.94 -2.33
N ALA A 74 1.31 1.40 -1.31
CA ALA A 74 1.28 1.94 0.04
C ALA A 74 2.71 2.34 0.44
N ARG A 75 2.91 3.60 0.84
CA ARG A 75 4.20 4.13 1.30
C ARG A 75 4.06 4.74 2.68
N GLY A 76 4.77 4.18 3.66
CA GLY A 76 4.62 4.63 5.04
C GLY A 76 5.45 3.89 6.06
N HIS A 77 5.55 4.39 7.30
CA HIS A 77 6.28 3.69 8.36
C HIS A 77 5.68 2.30 8.62
N MET A 78 4.35 2.23 8.74
CA MET A 78 3.55 1.01 8.82
C MET A 78 2.56 1.00 7.65
N CYS A 79 2.75 0.12 6.67
CA CYS A 79 1.90 0.14 5.48
C CYS A 79 1.48 -1.22 4.95
N VAL A 80 0.29 -1.26 4.34
CA VAL A 80 -0.30 -2.48 3.78
C VAL A 80 -0.79 -2.21 2.36
N ALA A 81 -0.31 -3.00 1.39
CA ALA A 81 -0.79 -2.96 0.01
C ALA A 81 -1.46 -4.30 -0.35
N ARG A 82 -2.74 -4.25 -0.76
CA ARG A 82 -3.53 -5.43 -1.13
C ARG A 82 -4.09 -5.29 -2.54
N GLY A 83 -3.60 -6.09 -3.49
CA GLY A 83 -4.05 -5.97 -4.87
C GLY A 83 -3.56 -7.03 -5.83
N ARG A 84 -3.98 -6.98 -7.10
CA ARG A 84 -3.45 -7.92 -8.11
C ARG A 84 -1.97 -7.64 -8.38
N MET A 85 -1.63 -6.38 -8.56
CA MET A 85 -0.28 -5.82 -8.62
C MET A 85 -0.15 -4.81 -7.48
N CYS A 86 0.72 -5.06 -6.50
CA CYS A 86 0.86 -4.14 -5.38
C CYS A 86 2.27 -3.96 -4.85
N VAL A 87 2.55 -2.76 -4.33
CA VAL A 87 3.83 -2.41 -3.73
C VAL A 87 3.57 -1.84 -2.33
N ALA A 88 4.21 -2.39 -1.31
CA ALA A 88 4.26 -1.82 0.03
C ALA A 88 5.70 -1.42 0.34
N SER A 89 5.94 -0.15 0.69
CA SER A 89 7.27 0.36 1.02
C SER A 89 7.25 1.10 2.35
N GLY A 90 8.00 0.62 3.33
CA GLY A 90 7.90 1.11 4.70
C GLY A 90 8.80 0.41 5.71
N HIS A 91 8.97 0.97 6.91
CA HIS A 91 9.76 0.28 7.95
C HIS A 91 9.15 -1.08 8.30
N MET A 92 7.84 -1.12 8.52
CA MET A 92 7.02 -2.32 8.65
C MET A 92 5.98 -2.36 7.54
N CYS A 93 6.08 -3.33 6.63
CA CYS A 93 5.17 -3.35 5.48
C CYS A 93 4.69 -4.74 5.06
N VAL A 94 3.47 -4.80 4.51
CA VAL A 94 2.86 -6.03 4.02
C VAL A 94 2.31 -5.82 2.61
N ALA A 95 2.77 -6.61 1.65
CA ALA A 95 2.24 -6.64 0.29
C ALA A 95 1.56 -7.99 0.02
N ARG A 96 0.26 -7.98 -0.30
CA ARG A 96 -0.51 -9.19 -0.62
C ARG A 96 -1.15 -9.07 -1.99
N GLY A 97 -0.78 -9.95 -2.92
CA GLY A 97 -1.28 -9.87 -4.28
C GLY A 97 -0.91 -11.01 -5.20
N HIS A 98 -1.30 -10.95 -6.48
CA HIS A 98 -0.82 -11.94 -7.45
C HIS A 98 0.65 -11.67 -7.80
N MET A 99 0.95 -10.40 -8.10
CA MET A 99 2.30 -9.84 -8.25
C MET A 99 2.50 -8.80 -7.15
N CYS A 100 3.37 -9.04 -6.18
CA CYS A 100 3.55 -8.08 -5.10
C CYS A 100 4.99 -7.88 -4.65
N VAL A 101 5.30 -6.66 -4.20
CA VAL A 101 6.62 -6.29 -3.70
C VAL A 101 6.47 -5.64 -2.33
N ALA A 102 7.17 -6.16 -1.33
CA ALA A 102 7.31 -5.53 -0.02
C ALA A 102 8.77 -5.08 0.17
N ARG A 103 8.98 -3.81 0.52
CA ARG A 103 10.31 -3.23 0.77
C ARG A 103 10.33 -2.54 2.13
N GLY A 104 11.10 -3.06 3.07
CA GLY A 104 11.09 -2.52 4.42
C GLY A 104 12.07 -3.15 5.38
N HIS A 105 12.29 -2.57 6.55
CA HIS A 105 13.14 -3.20 7.56
C HIS A 105 12.55 -4.55 8.00
N MET A 106 11.25 -4.58 8.28
CA MET A 106 10.43 -5.77 8.54
C MET A 106 9.33 -5.85 7.48
N CYS A 107 9.38 -6.83 6.58
CA CYS A 107 8.42 -6.87 5.47
C CYS A 107 7.91 -8.27 5.12
N VAL A 108 6.66 -8.34 4.70
CA VAL A 108 6.02 -9.60 4.26
C VAL A 108 5.42 -9.42 2.88
N ALA A 109 5.83 -10.28 1.93
CA ALA A 109 5.24 -10.36 0.60
C ALA A 109 4.54 -11.71 0.42
N ARG A 110 3.23 -11.70 0.14
CA ARG A 110 2.45 -12.92 -0.10
C ARG A 110 1.75 -12.87 -1.44
N GLY A 111 2.10 -13.77 -2.35
CA GLY A 111 1.52 -13.77 -3.69
C GLY A 111 1.91 -14.93 -4.59
N HIS A 112 1.45 -14.95 -5.84
CA HIS A 112 1.92 -15.96 -6.80
C HIS A 112 3.35 -15.66 -7.23
N MET A 113 3.61 -14.41 -7.61
CA MET A 113 4.93 -13.83 -7.88
C MET A 113 5.18 -12.74 -6.84
N CYS A 114 6.07 -12.97 -5.88
CA CYS A 114 6.29 -11.98 -4.83
C CYS A 114 7.76 -11.74 -4.46
N VAL A 115 8.08 -10.51 -4.08
CA VAL A 115 9.43 -10.12 -3.68
C VAL A 115 9.36 -9.42 -2.33
N ALA A 116 10.07 -9.92 -1.33
CA ALA A 116 10.27 -9.27 -0.06
C ALA A 116 11.75 -8.84 0.06
N ARG A 117 12.00 -7.55 0.28
CA ARG A 117 13.35 -7.00 0.47
C ARG A 117 13.43 -6.24 1.79
N GLY A 118 14.27 -6.69 2.70
CA GLY A 118 14.35 -6.10 4.03
C GLY A 118 15.37 -6.71 4.96
N HIS A 119 15.63 -6.12 6.12
CA HIS A 119 16.52 -6.74 7.11
C HIS A 119 15.94 -8.06 7.62
N MET A 120 14.65 -8.04 7.98
CA MET A 120 13.83 -9.21 8.34
C MET A 120 12.67 -9.33 7.35
N CYS A 121 12.68 -10.34 6.48
CA CYS A 121 11.67 -10.43 5.43
C CYS A 121 11.12 -11.83 5.18
N VAL A 122 9.83 -11.91 4.87
CA VAL A 122 9.15 -13.16 4.54
C VAL A 122 8.50 -13.05 3.16
N ALA A 123 8.83 -13.96 2.25
CA ALA A 123 8.21 -14.09 0.95
C ALA A 123 7.49 -15.45 0.83
N ARG A 124 6.17 -15.46 0.65
CA ARG A 124 5.37 -16.68 0.50
C ARG A 124 4.61 -16.69 -0.82
N GLY A 125 4.94 -17.65 -1.69
CA GLY A 125 4.38 -17.69 -3.04
C GLY A 125 4.91 -18.78 -3.94
N HIS A 126 4.30 -18.98 -5.12
CA HIS A 126 4.77 -19.98 -6.08
C HIS A 126 6.14 -19.63 -6.65
N MET A 127 6.33 -18.37 -7.06
CA MET A 127 7.60 -17.78 -7.48
C MET A 127 7.92 -16.62 -6.54
N CYS A 128 8.73 -16.87 -5.50
CA CYS A 128 9.01 -15.83 -4.50
C CYS A 128 10.50 -15.59 -4.27
N VAL A 129 10.85 -14.34 -3.99
CA VAL A 129 12.22 -13.95 -3.65
C VAL A 129 12.18 -13.23 -2.30
N ALA A 130 12.92 -13.76 -1.33
CA ALA A 130 13.22 -13.06 -0.08
C ALA A 130 14.68 -12.61 -0.12
N SER A 131 14.96 -11.35 0.16
CA SER A 131 16.33 -10.82 0.20
C SER A 131 16.56 -9.93 1.42
N GLY A 132 17.45 -10.35 2.31
CA GLY A 132 17.60 -9.73 3.63
C GLY A 132 18.65 -10.36 4.51
N HIS A 133 18.92 -9.77 5.68
CA HIS A 133 19.84 -10.41 6.64
C HIS A 133 19.21 -11.68 7.24
N MET A 134 17.95 -11.59 7.66
CA MET A 134 17.12 -12.68 8.15
C MET A 134 15.93 -12.86 7.23
N CYS A 135 15.93 -13.89 6.39
CA CYS A 135 14.91 -14.04 5.35
C CYS A 135 14.28 -15.43 5.30
N VAL A 136 12.98 -15.49 5.00
CA VAL A 136 12.25 -16.75 4.83
C VAL A 136 11.52 -16.72 3.50
N ALA A 137 11.82 -17.67 2.62
CA ALA A 137 11.10 -17.86 1.37
C ALA A 137 10.35 -19.20 1.40
N ARG A 138 9.05 -19.20 1.07
CA ARG A 138 8.21 -20.41 1.15
C ARG A 138 7.32 -20.59 -0.07
N GLY A 139 7.55 -21.66 -0.83
CA GLY A 139 6.71 -22.14 -1.93
C GLY A 139 7.47 -23.03 -2.91
N HIS A 140 7.01 -23.14 -4.16
CA HIS A 140 7.55 -24.10 -5.13
C HIS A 140 8.87 -23.65 -5.79
N MET A 141 8.94 -22.41 -6.26
CA MET A 141 10.12 -21.81 -6.91
C MET A 141 10.56 -20.57 -6.12
N CYS A 142 11.14 -20.80 -4.95
CA CYS A 142 11.54 -19.74 -4.04
C CYS A 142 13.06 -19.53 -4.00
N VAL A 143 13.48 -18.27 -3.91
CA VAL A 143 14.89 -17.88 -3.75
C VAL A 143 15.02 -17.07 -2.46
N ALA A 144 15.89 -17.51 -1.57
CA ALA A 144 16.27 -16.78 -0.36
C ALA A 144 17.71 -16.28 -0.53
N ARG A 145 17.94 -14.98 -0.34
CA ARG A 145 19.27 -14.35 -0.42
C ARG A 145 19.55 -13.58 0.87
N GLY A 146 20.43 -14.10 1.71
CA GLY A 146 20.76 -13.48 2.97
C GLY A 146 21.82 -14.21 3.77
N HIS A 147 22.29 -13.58 4.83
CA HIS A 147 23.24 -14.19 5.76
C HIS A 147 22.58 -15.30 6.59
N MET A 148 21.31 -15.14 6.97
CA MET A 148 20.50 -16.12 7.69
C MET A 148 19.16 -16.33 6.98
N CYS A 149 19.16 -17.22 6.00
CA CYS A 149 17.97 -17.80 5.39
C CYS A 149 18.15 -19.32 5.32
#